data_AF-A0A4S8RUE1-F1
#
_entry.id   AF-A0A4S8RUE1-F1
#
_cell.length_a   1.000
_cell.length_b   1.000
_cell.length_c   1.000
_cell.angle_alpha   90.00
_cell.angle_beta   90.00
_cell.angle_gamma   90.00
#
_symmetry.space_group_name_H-M   'P 1'
#
loop_
_entity.id
_entity.type
_entity.pdbx_description
1 polymer ?
#
loop_
_entity_poly.entity_id
_entity_poly.type
_entity_poly.pdbx_seq_one_letter_code
_entity_poly.pdbx_strand_id
1 'polypeptide(L)'
;MPWFGKIPIIYLSVGFISIMDVYTQTPETTQRLDQFVKENSKVTYTEITSEATEYILKHKVYCIALETSNIYDDPGRDLDEFIVIDDGTDIQSCQKLKKNTSMAYFLGHFHEDFTLTPTTAPLFQDLLDILYPVEDWKLDKREFFFKNGKWYFLRDAYMRSKQGFEITVDSGGKITDMRYKMKWDVPDRS
;
A
#
# COMPACT_ATOMS: atom_id res chain seq x y z
N MET A 1 -78.75 -29.98 7.07
CA MET A 1 -77.77 -30.98 7.55
C MET A 1 -77.70 -32.07 6.50
N PRO A 2 -76.52 -32.62 6.11
CA PRO A 2 -75.17 -32.57 6.72
C PRO A 2 -74.16 -31.84 5.78
N TRP A 3 -73.18 -31.04 6.20
CA TRP A 3 -71.88 -31.31 6.84
C TRP A 3 -71.18 -32.62 6.42
N PHE A 4 -70.11 -32.52 5.61
CA PHE A 4 -68.86 -33.33 5.52
C PHE A 4 -68.26 -33.05 4.12
N GLY A 5 -66.97 -32.82 3.90
CA GLY A 5 -65.81 -32.93 4.77
C GLY A 5 -64.68 -32.00 4.30
N LYS A 6 -63.87 -31.60 5.28
CA LYS A 6 -62.60 -30.93 5.07
C LYS A 6 -61.60 -31.97 4.57
N ILE A 7 -60.95 -31.72 3.43
CA ILE A 7 -59.78 -32.49 2.99
C ILE A 7 -58.57 -31.88 3.72
N PRO A 8 -57.83 -32.64 4.54
CA PRO A 8 -56.55 -32.16 5.06
C PRO A 8 -55.51 -32.30 3.95
N ILE A 9 -54.98 -31.16 3.48
CA ILE A 9 -53.76 -31.17 2.67
C ILE A 9 -52.61 -31.51 3.62
N ILE A 10 -52.15 -32.76 3.52
CA ILE A 10 -50.91 -33.23 4.15
C ILE A 10 -49.77 -32.55 3.37
N TYR A 11 -49.25 -31.43 3.89
CA TYR A 11 -47.93 -30.96 3.46
C TYR A 11 -46.87 -31.81 4.14
N LEU A 12 -46.49 -32.88 3.45
CA LEU A 12 -45.28 -33.64 3.72
C LEU A 12 -44.10 -32.82 3.17
N SER A 13 -43.71 -31.74 3.85
CA SER A 13 -42.44 -31.08 3.54
C SER A 13 -41.32 -31.91 4.15
N VAL A 14 -40.84 -32.84 3.33
CA VAL A 14 -39.54 -33.50 3.44
C VAL A 14 -38.48 -32.46 3.81
N GLY A 15 -37.71 -32.80 4.85
CA GLY A 15 -36.67 -31.92 5.38
C GLY A 15 -35.66 -31.52 4.32
N PHE A 16 -35.34 -30.24 4.29
CA PHE A 16 -34.02 -29.78 3.88
C PHE A 16 -33.21 -29.59 5.15
N ILE A 17 -32.53 -30.65 5.58
CA ILE A 17 -31.32 -30.49 6.39
C ILE A 17 -30.32 -29.85 5.43
N SER A 18 -30.22 -28.53 5.48
CA SER A 18 -29.09 -27.83 4.90
C SER A 18 -27.87 -28.28 5.68
N ILE A 19 -27.17 -29.27 5.13
CA ILE A 19 -25.77 -29.55 5.46
C ILE A 19 -25.02 -28.29 5.01
N MET A 20 -24.93 -27.33 5.91
CA MET A 20 -23.88 -26.33 5.83
C MET A 20 -22.61 -27.14 6.08
N ASP A 21 -21.94 -27.57 5.01
CA ASP A 21 -20.54 -27.96 5.08
C ASP A 21 -19.76 -26.71 5.49
N VAL A 22 -19.77 -26.44 6.79
CA VAL A 22 -18.78 -25.61 7.42
C VAL A 22 -17.49 -26.39 7.22
N TYR A 23 -16.71 -25.99 6.22
CA TYR A 23 -15.34 -26.44 6.04
C TYR A 23 -14.53 -25.90 7.22
N THR A 24 -14.72 -26.51 8.39
CA THR A 24 -13.91 -26.25 9.58
C THR A 24 -12.56 -26.87 9.29
N GLN A 25 -11.60 -26.06 8.82
CA GLN A 25 -10.22 -26.50 8.76
C GLN A 25 -9.80 -26.87 10.18
N THR A 26 -9.35 -28.10 10.37
CA THR A 26 -8.84 -28.51 11.69
C THR A 26 -7.53 -27.76 11.95
N PRO A 27 -7.22 -27.38 13.20
CA PRO A 27 -5.97 -26.69 13.53
C PRO A 27 -4.71 -27.40 13.02
N GLU A 28 -4.74 -28.74 12.99
CA GLU A 28 -3.69 -29.59 12.44
C GLU A 28 -3.53 -29.47 10.92
N THR A 29 -4.63 -29.27 10.18
CA THR A 29 -4.58 -29.04 8.73
C THR A 29 -3.98 -27.68 8.42
N THR A 30 -4.40 -26.63 9.13
CA THR A 30 -3.81 -25.29 9.00
C THR A 30 -2.30 -25.31 9.29
N GLN A 31 -1.87 -26.00 10.36
CA GLN A 31 -0.44 -26.12 10.68
C GLN A 31 0.39 -26.77 9.58
N ARG A 32 -0.12 -27.85 8.96
CA ARG A 32 0.58 -28.52 7.84
C ARG A 32 0.68 -27.64 6.59
N LEU A 33 -0.36 -26.86 6.31
CA LEU A 33 -0.38 -25.92 5.19
C LEU A 33 0.58 -24.73 5.43
N ASP A 34 0.58 -24.17 6.62
CA ASP A 34 1.51 -23.09 6.99
C ASP A 34 2.97 -23.54 6.92
N GLN A 35 3.25 -24.77 7.38
CA GLN A 35 4.58 -25.37 7.29
C GLN A 35 5.02 -25.53 5.83
N PHE A 36 4.12 -26.01 4.95
CA PHE A 36 4.42 -26.13 3.52
C PHE A 36 4.78 -24.78 2.90
N VAL A 37 4.02 -23.72 3.19
CA VAL A 37 4.32 -22.37 2.70
C VAL A 37 5.67 -21.89 3.23
N LYS A 38 5.97 -22.10 4.51
CA LYS A 38 7.24 -21.68 5.13
C LYS A 38 8.45 -22.42 4.56
N GLU A 39 8.32 -23.69 4.23
CA GLU A 39 9.41 -24.49 3.64
C GLU A 39 9.69 -24.10 2.18
N ASN A 40 8.67 -23.64 1.47
CA ASN A 40 8.76 -23.28 0.04
C ASN A 40 8.86 -21.77 -0.20
N SER A 41 9.00 -20.98 0.87
CA SER A 41 9.20 -19.54 0.78
C SER A 41 10.42 -19.10 1.59
N LYS A 42 11.03 -18.02 1.14
CA LYS A 42 12.12 -17.36 1.85
C LYS A 42 11.78 -15.89 1.98
N VAL A 43 11.71 -15.41 3.22
CA VAL A 43 11.53 -13.98 3.51
C VAL A 43 12.88 -13.39 3.90
N THR A 44 13.22 -12.27 3.29
CA THR A 44 14.40 -11.47 3.65
C THR A 44 13.99 -10.06 4.04
N TYR A 45 14.73 -9.48 4.97
CA TYR A 45 14.50 -8.14 5.50
C TYR A 45 15.79 -7.35 5.31
N THR A 46 15.74 -6.29 4.51
CA THR A 46 16.90 -5.45 4.20
C THR A 46 16.61 -4.03 4.62
N GLU A 47 17.37 -3.48 5.56
CA GLU A 47 17.28 -2.06 5.93
C GLU A 47 17.76 -1.21 4.75
N ILE A 48 16.95 -0.22 4.35
CA ILE A 48 17.30 0.73 3.30
C ILE A 48 17.90 1.96 3.97
N THR A 49 19.19 2.17 3.76
CA THR A 49 19.94 3.32 4.28
C THR A 49 20.35 4.23 3.12
N SER A 50 20.16 5.53 3.30
CA SER A 50 20.46 6.58 2.34
C SER A 50 20.45 7.93 3.06
N GLU A 51 21.09 8.93 2.48
CA GLU A 51 21.02 10.31 2.98
C GLU A 51 19.55 10.77 3.13
N ALA A 52 18.69 10.43 2.19
CA ALA A 52 17.29 10.82 2.21
C ALA A 52 16.51 10.18 3.37
N THR A 53 16.65 8.88 3.58
CA THR A 53 15.98 8.17 4.68
C THR A 53 16.50 8.64 6.04
N GLU A 54 17.82 8.81 6.20
CA GLU A 54 18.44 9.18 7.48
C GLU A 54 18.19 10.64 7.87
N TYR A 55 18.14 11.55 6.89
CA TYR A 55 17.94 12.97 7.16
C TYR A 55 16.46 13.33 7.35
N ILE A 56 15.56 12.65 6.64
CA ILE A 56 14.14 13.02 6.59
C ILE A 56 13.30 12.21 7.57
N LEU A 57 13.57 10.91 7.73
CA LEU A 57 12.76 10.02 8.57
C LEU A 57 13.45 9.72 9.90
N LYS A 58 12.68 9.75 10.98
CA LYS A 58 13.16 9.33 12.31
C LYS A 58 13.08 7.81 12.54
N HIS A 59 12.42 7.09 11.63
CA HIS A 59 12.18 5.65 11.71
C HIS A 59 12.84 4.92 10.55
N LYS A 60 13.13 3.64 10.74
CA LYS A 60 13.85 2.82 9.77
C LYS A 60 12.94 2.38 8.63
N VAL A 61 13.53 2.27 7.45
CA VAL A 61 12.87 1.78 6.23
C VAL A 61 13.44 0.40 5.91
N TYR A 62 12.58 -0.54 5.55
CA TYR A 62 12.97 -1.88 5.14
C TYR A 62 12.35 -2.27 3.80
N CYS A 63 13.08 -3.04 3.01
CA CYS A 63 12.53 -3.88 1.95
C CYS A 63 12.35 -5.30 2.49
N ILE A 64 11.13 -5.80 2.43
CA ILE A 64 10.78 -7.20 2.69
C ILE A 64 10.65 -7.90 1.34
N ALA A 65 11.47 -8.90 1.09
CA ALA A 65 11.41 -9.70 -0.14
C ALA A 65 10.90 -11.12 0.21
N LEU A 66 9.77 -11.51 -0.38
CA LEU A 66 9.20 -12.86 -0.32
C LEU A 66 9.51 -13.57 -1.62
N GLU A 67 10.43 -14.53 -1.55
CA GLU A 67 10.75 -15.45 -2.63
C GLU A 67 9.89 -16.71 -2.45
N THR A 68 9.13 -17.10 -3.46
CA THR A 68 8.47 -18.41 -3.48
C THR A 68 9.11 -19.29 -4.55
N SER A 69 9.42 -20.52 -4.16
CA SER A 69 9.93 -21.52 -5.11
C SER A 69 8.74 -22.05 -5.90
N ASN A 70 8.82 -21.99 -7.23
CA ASN A 70 7.77 -22.56 -8.06
C ASN A 70 7.71 -24.07 -7.84
N ILE A 71 6.53 -24.55 -7.48
CA ILE A 71 6.25 -25.96 -7.18
C ILE A 71 5.98 -26.79 -8.45
N TYR A 72 5.86 -26.13 -9.60
CA TYR A 72 5.77 -26.73 -10.92
C TYR A 72 7.15 -26.64 -11.61
N ASP A 73 7.48 -27.56 -12.52
CA ASP A 73 8.79 -27.79 -13.17
C ASP A 73 9.44 -26.59 -13.93
N ASP A 74 9.03 -25.36 -13.65
CA ASP A 74 9.69 -24.13 -14.06
C ASP A 74 10.64 -23.65 -12.94
N PRO A 75 11.95 -23.53 -13.19
CA PRO A 75 12.92 -23.05 -12.20
C PRO A 75 12.78 -21.55 -11.85
N GLY A 76 11.77 -20.86 -12.39
CA GLY A 76 11.43 -19.50 -12.03
C GLY A 76 11.17 -19.32 -10.53
N ARG A 77 11.66 -18.22 -9.98
CA ARG A 77 11.36 -17.77 -8.62
C ARG A 77 10.47 -16.55 -8.73
N ASP A 78 9.31 -16.59 -8.09
CA ASP A 78 8.48 -15.41 -7.94
C ASP A 78 9.01 -14.61 -6.75
N LEU A 79 9.25 -13.31 -6.95
CA LEU A 79 9.76 -12.39 -5.95
C LEU A 79 8.76 -11.26 -5.76
N ASP A 80 8.16 -11.19 -4.57
CA ASP A 80 7.31 -10.08 -4.13
C ASP A 80 8.09 -9.20 -3.16
N GLU A 81 8.15 -7.89 -3.44
CA GLU A 81 8.86 -6.92 -2.60
C GLU A 81 7.88 -5.92 -1.96
N PHE A 82 8.11 -5.62 -0.68
CA PHE A 82 7.33 -4.68 0.10
C PHE A 82 8.24 -3.67 0.78
N ILE A 83 8.04 -2.38 0.49
CA ILE A 83 8.69 -1.31 1.23
C ILE A 83 7.85 -0.97 2.45
N VAL A 84 8.49 -0.92 3.62
CA VAL A 84 7.83 -0.63 4.89
C VAL A 84 8.64 0.35 5.74
N ILE A 85 7.94 1.07 6.61
CA ILE A 85 8.53 1.84 7.71
C ILE A 85 8.22 1.10 9.01
N ASP A 86 9.21 0.92 9.85
CA ASP A 86 9.10 0.31 11.18
C ASP A 86 9.35 1.39 12.24
N ASP A 87 8.31 1.72 13.01
CA ASP A 87 8.40 2.69 14.11
C ASP A 87 8.77 2.06 15.47
N GLY A 88 9.04 0.76 15.49
CA GLY A 88 9.34 -0.04 16.68
C GLY A 88 8.09 -0.56 17.40
N THR A 89 6.89 -0.12 17.00
CA THR A 89 5.61 -0.58 17.56
C THR A 89 4.68 -1.18 16.51
N ASP A 90 4.72 -0.66 15.29
CA ASP A 90 3.92 -1.10 14.15
C ASP A 90 4.72 -0.99 12.84
N ILE A 91 4.26 -1.69 11.82
CA ILE A 91 4.86 -1.70 10.48
C ILE A 91 3.89 -1.05 9.50
N GLN A 92 4.28 0.08 8.92
CA GLN A 92 3.49 0.75 7.89
C GLN A 92 4.01 0.43 6.49
N SER A 93 3.14 -0.13 5.64
CA SER A 93 3.50 -0.44 4.26
C SER A 93 3.37 0.75 3.33
N CYS A 94 4.40 0.99 2.53
CA CYS A 94 4.44 1.99 1.46
C CYS A 94 3.89 1.40 0.15
N GLN A 95 2.60 1.10 0.12
CA GLN A 95 1.98 0.47 -1.05
C GLN A 95 1.70 1.45 -2.19
N LYS A 96 1.60 0.93 -3.42
CA LYS A 96 1.18 1.68 -4.59
C LYS A 96 -0.22 2.29 -4.38
N LEU A 97 -0.29 3.61 -4.42
CA LEU A 97 -1.52 4.37 -4.20
C LEU A 97 -2.37 4.39 -5.48
N LYS A 98 -3.57 3.81 -5.43
CA LYS A 98 -4.48 3.65 -6.59
C LYS A 98 -5.68 4.60 -6.59
N LYS A 99 -5.72 5.57 -5.67
CA LYS A 99 -6.75 6.59 -5.54
C LYS A 99 -6.19 7.81 -4.84
N ASN A 100 -6.93 8.92 -4.85
CA ASN A 100 -6.59 10.06 -4.00
C ASN A 100 -6.59 9.62 -2.53
N THR A 101 -5.47 9.82 -1.85
CA THR A 101 -5.24 9.27 -0.51
C THR A 101 -4.62 10.33 0.39
N SER A 102 -5.23 10.55 1.56
CA SER A 102 -4.60 11.32 2.63
C SER A 102 -3.45 10.52 3.22
N MET A 103 -2.32 11.17 3.43
CA MET A 103 -1.12 10.59 4.03
C MET A 103 -0.80 11.26 5.36
N ALA A 104 -1.83 11.68 6.10
CA ALA A 104 -1.66 12.30 7.42
C ALA A 104 -0.87 11.40 8.40
N TYR A 105 -1.01 10.08 8.27
CA TYR A 105 -0.22 9.12 9.08
C TYR A 105 1.28 9.28 8.83
N PHE A 106 1.67 9.61 7.60
CA PHE A 106 3.07 9.68 7.18
C PHE A 106 3.83 10.79 7.89
N LEU A 107 3.12 11.84 8.31
CA LEU A 107 3.69 12.98 9.03
C LEU A 107 4.37 12.56 10.33
N GLY A 108 3.89 11.48 10.96
CA GLY A 108 4.44 10.94 12.20
C GLY A 108 5.85 10.37 12.06
N HIS A 109 6.34 10.13 10.84
CA HIS A 109 7.67 9.53 10.61
C HIS A 109 8.76 10.55 10.26
N PHE A 110 8.43 11.83 10.04
CA PHE A 110 9.44 12.84 9.78
C PHE A 110 10.24 13.20 11.04
N HIS A 111 11.53 13.49 10.87
CA HIS A 111 12.31 14.19 11.89
C HIS A 111 11.66 15.53 12.23
N GLU A 112 11.65 15.90 13.51
CA GLU A 112 10.98 17.13 13.99
C GLU A 112 11.59 18.41 13.40
N ASP A 113 12.90 18.36 13.09
CA ASP A 113 13.70 19.45 12.53
C ASP A 113 13.71 19.46 10.99
N PHE A 114 13.12 18.45 10.35
CA PHE A 114 13.09 18.40 8.90
C PHE A 114 12.15 19.48 8.35
N THR A 115 12.67 20.26 7.40
CA THR A 115 11.90 21.28 6.67
C THR A 115 12.02 21.05 5.18
N LEU A 116 10.89 21.18 4.48
CA LEU A 116 10.79 21.03 3.04
C LEU A 116 10.88 22.39 2.35
N THR A 117 12.07 22.67 1.85
CA THR A 117 12.48 23.93 1.21
C THR A 117 13.00 23.65 -0.20
N PRO A 118 13.26 24.68 -1.03
CA PRO A 118 13.86 24.45 -2.35
C PRO A 118 15.19 23.68 -2.30
N THR A 119 15.95 23.83 -1.22
CA THR A 119 17.22 23.12 -1.01
C THR A 119 17.03 21.65 -0.69
N THR A 120 15.99 21.30 0.10
CA THR A 120 15.75 19.92 0.56
C THR A 120 14.74 19.17 -0.31
N ALA A 121 14.07 19.84 -1.25
CA ALA A 121 13.12 19.21 -2.17
C ALA A 121 13.73 18.11 -3.05
N PRO A 122 14.96 18.21 -3.60
CA PRO A 122 15.60 17.10 -4.31
C PRO A 122 15.77 15.87 -3.41
N LEU A 123 16.23 16.05 -2.18
CA LEU A 123 16.41 14.96 -1.23
C LEU A 123 15.06 14.31 -0.86
N PHE A 124 14.00 15.10 -0.78
CA PHE A 124 12.64 14.59 -0.58
C PHE A 124 12.13 13.79 -1.78
N GLN A 125 12.48 14.20 -3.01
CA GLN A 125 12.18 13.42 -4.22
C GLN A 125 12.87 12.05 -4.15
N ASP A 126 14.13 11.97 -3.71
CA ASP A 126 14.86 10.72 -3.53
C ASP A 126 14.19 9.81 -2.49
N LEU A 127 13.73 10.38 -1.37
CA LEU A 127 12.95 9.63 -0.38
C LEU A 127 11.69 9.01 -0.99
N LEU A 128 10.95 9.78 -1.78
CA LEU A 128 9.75 9.26 -2.44
C LEU A 128 10.10 8.17 -3.47
N ASP A 129 11.27 8.22 -4.09
CA ASP A 129 11.76 7.17 -4.99
C ASP A 129 12.08 5.86 -4.27
N ILE A 130 12.56 5.95 -3.04
CA ILE A 130 12.75 4.79 -2.17
C ILE A 130 11.40 4.22 -1.71
N LEU A 131 10.50 5.07 -1.21
CA LEU A 131 9.26 4.61 -0.58
C LEU A 131 8.16 4.23 -1.58
N TYR A 132 8.12 4.91 -2.73
CA TYR A 132 7.09 4.74 -3.74
C TYR A 132 7.72 4.62 -5.13
N PRO A 133 8.53 3.58 -5.37
CA PRO A 133 9.32 3.45 -6.58
C PRO A 133 8.47 3.58 -7.84
N VAL A 134 9.00 4.30 -8.83
CA VAL A 134 8.43 4.39 -10.17
C VAL A 134 9.16 3.43 -11.09
N GLU A 135 8.45 2.90 -12.09
CA GLU A 135 9.05 2.02 -13.10
C GLU A 135 10.14 2.78 -13.86
N ASP A 136 11.27 2.11 -14.16
CA ASP A 136 12.49 2.73 -14.73
C ASP A 136 12.23 3.56 -15.99
N TRP A 137 11.29 3.13 -16.82
CA TRP A 137 10.91 3.83 -18.06
C TRP A 137 10.11 5.13 -17.83
N LYS A 138 9.77 5.48 -16.59
CA LYS A 138 9.07 6.72 -16.20
C LYS A 138 9.98 7.72 -15.47
N LEU A 139 11.27 7.42 -15.29
CA LEU A 139 12.17 8.26 -14.50
C LEU A 139 12.31 9.69 -15.03
N ASP A 140 12.13 9.88 -16.34
CA ASP A 140 12.14 11.15 -17.07
C ASP A 140 10.89 12.01 -16.83
N LYS A 141 9.83 11.43 -16.23
CA LYS A 141 8.56 12.12 -15.94
C LYS A 141 8.49 12.67 -14.52
N ARG A 142 9.54 12.48 -13.72
CA ARG A 142 9.65 13.04 -12.37
C ARG A 142 9.92 14.53 -12.48
N GLU A 143 9.07 15.33 -11.85
CA GLU A 143 9.17 16.78 -11.81
C GLU A 143 8.66 17.24 -10.45
N PHE A 144 9.32 18.21 -9.83
CA PHE A 144 8.78 18.85 -8.64
C PHE A 144 8.81 20.37 -8.75
N PHE A 145 7.84 21.02 -8.10
CA PHE A 145 7.73 22.48 -8.09
C PHE A 145 6.96 22.97 -6.86
N PHE A 146 7.13 24.25 -6.55
CA PHE A 146 6.43 24.92 -5.45
C PHE A 146 5.45 25.96 -5.98
N LYS A 147 4.18 25.92 -5.54
CA LYS A 147 3.15 26.90 -5.91
C LYS A 147 2.09 27.01 -4.82
N ASN A 148 1.73 28.24 -4.44
CA ASN A 148 0.68 28.55 -3.46
C ASN A 148 0.88 27.86 -2.09
N GLY A 149 2.09 27.90 -1.54
CA GLY A 149 2.38 27.30 -0.23
C GLY A 149 2.46 25.77 -0.22
N LYS A 150 2.54 25.15 -1.41
CA LYS A 150 2.57 23.70 -1.56
C LYS A 150 3.67 23.25 -2.49
N TRP A 151 4.27 22.12 -2.14
CA TRP A 151 5.13 21.34 -3.00
C TRP A 151 4.31 20.30 -3.76
N TYR A 152 4.69 20.11 -5.01
CA TYR A 152 4.11 19.11 -5.89
C TYR A 152 5.24 18.22 -6.40
N PHE A 153 5.14 16.91 -6.16
CA PHE A 153 6.09 15.91 -6.64
C PHE A 153 5.38 14.99 -7.61
N LEU A 154 5.60 15.21 -8.90
CA LEU A 154 4.99 14.47 -9.99
C LEU A 154 5.74 13.16 -10.22
N ARG A 155 4.98 12.08 -10.39
CA ARG A 155 5.49 10.71 -10.45
C ARG A 155 5.05 9.98 -11.72
N ASP A 156 3.96 10.42 -12.33
CA ASP A 156 3.48 9.89 -13.59
C ASP A 156 2.66 10.95 -14.36
N ALA A 157 2.59 10.77 -15.67
CA ALA A 157 1.70 11.50 -16.56
C ALA A 157 0.93 10.48 -17.39
N TYR A 158 -0.32 10.19 -16.99
CA TYR A 158 -1.21 9.29 -17.71
C TYR A 158 -2.28 10.08 -18.46
N MET A 159 -2.32 9.95 -19.79
CA MET A 159 -3.37 10.49 -20.66
C MET A 159 -3.78 11.93 -20.32
N ARG A 160 -2.79 12.84 -20.18
CA ARG A 160 -2.89 14.27 -19.83
C ARG A 160 -3.08 14.62 -18.35
N SER A 161 -3.39 13.66 -17.50
CA SER A 161 -3.44 13.88 -16.05
C SER A 161 -2.08 13.56 -15.42
N LYS A 162 -1.50 14.54 -14.72
CA LYS A 162 -0.34 14.29 -13.88
C LYS A 162 -0.79 13.60 -12.59
N GLN A 163 0.07 12.77 -11.99
CA GLN A 163 -0.17 12.09 -10.72
C GLN A 163 1.05 12.26 -9.81
N GLY A 164 0.84 12.26 -8.49
CA GLY A 164 1.94 12.42 -7.54
C GLY A 164 1.50 12.96 -6.19
N PHE A 165 2.43 13.56 -5.46
CA PHE A 165 2.21 14.03 -4.09
C PHE A 165 1.98 15.54 -4.05
N GLU A 166 0.93 15.95 -3.34
CA GLU A 166 0.69 17.33 -2.89
C GLU A 166 1.14 17.42 -1.43
N ILE A 167 2.00 18.37 -1.11
CA ILE A 167 2.52 18.58 0.23
C ILE A 167 2.31 20.03 0.61
N THR A 168 1.59 20.27 1.69
CA THR A 168 1.39 21.61 2.26
C THR A 168 2.45 21.85 3.33
N VAL A 169 3.09 23.02 3.27
CA VAL A 169 4.08 23.44 4.26
C VAL A 169 3.65 24.75 4.90
N ASP A 170 4.11 24.99 6.13
CA ASP A 170 4.00 26.30 6.75
C ASP A 170 5.08 27.27 6.23
N SER A 171 5.10 28.50 6.77
CA SER A 171 6.09 29.52 6.40
C SER A 171 7.54 29.15 6.73
N GLY A 172 7.76 28.20 7.65
CA GLY A 172 9.07 27.66 7.99
C GLY A 172 9.46 26.43 7.17
N GLY A 173 8.60 25.97 6.26
CA GLY A 173 8.83 24.77 5.47
C GLY A 173 8.46 23.47 6.20
N LYS A 174 7.85 23.54 7.39
CA LYS A 174 7.42 22.33 8.10
C LYS A 174 6.23 21.72 7.37
N ILE A 175 6.28 20.41 7.13
CA ILE A 175 5.19 19.69 6.47
C ILE A 175 3.99 19.61 7.42
N THR A 176 2.83 20.07 6.94
CA THR A 176 1.57 20.10 7.73
C THR A 176 0.49 19.19 7.17
N ASP A 177 0.55 18.85 5.88
CA ASP A 177 -0.39 17.93 5.22
C ASP A 177 0.30 17.31 4.00
N MET A 178 0.04 16.02 3.76
CA MET A 178 0.56 15.28 2.61
C MET A 178 -0.56 14.43 2.02
N ARG A 179 -0.68 14.45 0.69
CA ARG A 179 -1.71 13.71 -0.05
C ARG A 179 -1.15 13.17 -1.34
N TYR A 180 -1.57 11.99 -1.71
CA TYR A 180 -1.39 11.49 -3.07
C TYR A 180 -2.61 11.85 -3.92
N LYS A 181 -2.36 12.31 -5.15
CA LYS A 181 -3.39 12.64 -6.15
C LYS A 181 -3.15 11.89 -7.45
N MET A 182 -4.20 11.20 -7.91
CA MET A 182 -4.21 10.47 -9.18
C MET A 182 -4.51 11.34 -10.39
N LYS A 183 -5.14 12.50 -10.20
CA LYS A 183 -5.43 13.43 -11.30
C LYS A 183 -5.23 14.84 -10.81
N TRP A 184 -4.29 15.53 -11.45
CA TRP A 184 -4.11 16.96 -11.35
C TRP A 184 -4.82 17.62 -12.52
N ASP A 185 -5.85 18.41 -12.22
CA ASP A 185 -6.22 19.52 -13.10
C ASP A 185 -5.16 20.60 -12.84
N VAL A 186 -4.04 20.54 -13.56
CA VAL A 186 -3.02 21.60 -13.47
C VAL A 186 -3.71 22.88 -13.95
N PRO A 187 -3.89 23.91 -13.10
CA PRO A 187 -4.32 25.21 -13.60
C PRO A 187 -3.20 25.67 -14.54
N ASP A 188 -3.56 26.06 -15.76
CA ASP A 188 -2.62 26.43 -16.82
C ASP A 188 -1.43 27.21 -16.28
N ARG A 189 -0.23 26.87 -16.78
CA ARG A 189 0.98 27.66 -16.55
C ARG A 189 0.73 29.04 -17.17
N SER A 190 0.26 29.98 -16.34
CA SER A 190 0.23 31.41 -16.64
C SER A 190 1.65 31.95 -16.75
#